data_AF-A0ABD5Z938-F1
#
_entry.id   AF-A0ABD5Z938-F1
#
_cell.length_a   1.000
_cell.length_b   1.000
_cell.length_c   1.000
_cell.angle_alpha   90.00
_cell.angle_beta   90.00
_cell.angle_gamma   90.00
#
_symmetry.space_group_name_H-M   'P 1'
#
loop_
_entity.id
_entity.type
_entity.pdbx_description
1 polymer ?
#
loop_
_entity_poly.entity_id
_entity_poly.type
_entity_poly.pdbx_seq_one_letter_code
_entity_poly.pdbx_strand_id
1 'polypeptide(L)'
;MTVIASVDYPLTERDVEVVERALHVAAERSDADVTVLHVDTGGGRTTESDVREDIGFSFPEFRGEVVVRTASDVPGTIEETAQARDAEVVVIGEPSYAEKLESAVLGSPNSVAETVSEDGSDEDVTFEVTLV
;
A
#
# COMPACT_ATOMS: atom_id res chain seq x y z
N MET A 1 14.28 5.87 2.19
CA MET A 1 13.25 5.01 2.79
C MET A 1 11.93 5.38 2.16
N THR A 2 11.27 4.40 1.54
CA THR A 2 9.99 4.60 0.87
C THR A 2 8.96 3.65 1.47
N VAL A 3 7.78 4.19 1.77
CA VAL A 3 6.62 3.43 2.24
C VAL A 3 5.60 3.38 1.11
N ILE A 4 5.14 2.19 0.75
CA ILE A 4 4.08 2.02 -0.26
C ILE A 4 2.76 1.73 0.44
N ALA A 5 1.72 2.48 0.10
CA ALA A 5 0.34 2.18 0.49
C ALA A 5 -0.38 1.57 -0.71
N SER A 6 -0.79 0.31 -0.63
CA SER A 6 -1.54 -0.36 -1.69
C SER A 6 -3.03 -0.18 -1.48
N VAL A 7 -3.70 0.46 -2.45
CA VAL A 7 -5.13 0.77 -2.39
C VAL A 7 -5.89 0.24 -3.61
N ASP A 8 -7.14 -0.12 -3.38
CA ASP A 8 -8.13 -0.35 -4.42
C ASP A 8 -8.74 0.98 -4.88
N TYR A 9 -9.35 0.98 -6.07
CA TYR A 9 -10.06 2.14 -6.59
C TYR A 9 -11.40 1.71 -7.19
N PRO A 10 -12.52 2.40 -6.88
CA PRO A 10 -12.64 3.58 -6.00
C PRO A 10 -12.24 3.31 -4.55
N LEU A 11 -11.72 4.33 -3.85
CA LEU A 11 -11.26 4.17 -2.46
C LEU A 11 -12.42 3.80 -1.55
N THR A 12 -12.18 2.83 -0.68
CA THR A 12 -13.05 2.45 0.44
C THR A 12 -12.53 3.04 1.75
N GLU A 13 -13.31 2.91 2.82
CA GLU A 13 -12.88 3.31 4.18
C GLU A 13 -11.55 2.62 4.56
N ARG A 14 -11.40 1.34 4.22
CA ARG A 14 -10.16 0.58 4.44
C ARG A 14 -8.97 1.12 3.66
N ASP A 15 -9.19 1.56 2.42
CA ASP A 15 -8.12 2.17 1.61
C ASP A 15 -7.64 3.50 2.21
N VAL A 16 -8.57 4.24 2.82
CA VAL A 16 -8.24 5.47 3.56
C VAL A 16 -7.39 5.12 4.79
N GLU A 17 -7.76 4.10 5.56
CA GLU A 17 -6.98 3.62 6.72
C GLU A 17 -5.58 3.15 6.32
N VAL A 18 -5.44 2.46 5.19
CA VAL A 18 -4.14 2.05 4.63
C VAL A 18 -3.25 3.26 4.33
N VAL A 19 -3.81 4.32 3.73
CA VAL A 19 -3.06 5.54 3.45
C VAL A 19 -2.70 6.28 4.74
N GLU A 20 -3.62 6.35 5.70
CA GLU A 20 -3.34 6.94 7.02
C GLU A 20 -2.21 6.21 7.74
N ARG A 21 -2.27 4.87 7.78
CA ARG A 21 -1.22 4.02 8.35
C ARG A 21 0.11 4.23 7.65
N ALA A 22 0.14 4.26 6.32
CA ALA A 22 1.37 4.51 5.57
C ALA A 22 1.99 5.88 5.89
N LEU A 23 1.17 6.92 6.03
CA LEU A 23 1.63 8.25 6.45
C LEU A 23 2.17 8.23 7.88
N HIS A 24 1.52 7.49 8.79
CA HIS A 24 1.96 7.32 10.16
C HIS A 24 3.33 6.63 10.23
N VAL A 25 3.47 5.49 9.57
CA VAL A 25 4.72 4.71 9.50
C VAL A 25 5.85 5.55 8.90
N ALA A 26 5.56 6.31 7.83
CA ALA A 26 6.52 7.20 7.22
C ALA A 26 7.01 8.30 8.19
N ALA A 27 6.11 8.87 8.98
CA ALA A 27 6.45 9.86 10.00
C ALA A 27 7.28 9.25 11.16
N GLU A 28 6.96 8.03 11.61
CA GLU A 28 7.73 7.33 12.64
C GLU A 28 9.16 6.99 12.20
N ARG A 29 9.35 6.73 10.90
CA ARG A 29 10.62 6.25 10.32
C ARG A 29 11.47 7.35 9.68
N SER A 30 11.44 8.56 10.26
CA SER A 30 12.23 9.74 9.81
C SER A 30 11.78 10.34 8.47
N ASP A 31 10.50 10.65 8.34
CA ASP A 31 9.93 11.36 7.19
C ASP A 31 10.19 10.64 5.85
N ALA A 32 9.90 9.34 5.83
CA ALA A 32 10.00 8.55 4.59
C ALA A 32 9.03 9.07 3.52
N ASP A 33 9.40 8.90 2.24
CA ASP A 33 8.51 9.23 1.13
C ASP A 33 7.37 8.21 1.07
N VAL A 34 6.13 8.69 1.01
CA VAL A 34 4.95 7.84 0.83
C VAL A 34 4.58 7.77 -0.65
N THR A 35 4.41 6.55 -1.14
CA THR A 35 3.89 6.28 -2.48
C THR A 35 2.59 5.51 -2.36
N VAL A 36 1.50 6.05 -2.91
CA VAL A 36 0.24 5.31 -3.02
C VAL A 36 0.20 4.58 -4.35
N LEU A 37 -0.01 3.27 -4.30
CA LEU A 37 -0.05 2.38 -5.44
C LEU A 37 -1.48 1.85 -5.61
N HIS A 38 -2.02 2.05 -6.81
CA HIS A 38 -3.22 1.34 -7.26
C HIS A 38 -2.88 0.44 -8.44
N VAL A 39 -3.34 -0.82 -8.40
CA VAL A 39 -3.20 -1.76 -9.51
C VAL A 39 -4.57 -1.97 -10.16
N ASP A 40 -4.76 -1.34 -11.32
CA ASP A 40 -5.97 -1.47 -12.15
C ASP A 40 -5.99 -2.84 -12.83
N THR A 41 -6.97 -3.67 -12.45
CA THR A 41 -7.25 -4.97 -13.08
C THR A 41 -8.29 -4.86 -14.21
N GLY A 42 -8.87 -3.66 -14.42
CA GLY A 42 -10.05 -3.39 -15.25
C GLY A 42 -9.78 -2.84 -16.66
N GLY A 43 -8.51 -2.68 -17.05
CA GLY A 43 -8.08 -2.30 -18.39
C GLY A 43 -7.67 -0.83 -18.57
N GLY A 44 -7.19 -0.17 -17.51
CA GLY A 44 -6.58 1.16 -17.57
C GLY A 44 -7.59 2.31 -17.60
N ARG A 45 -8.69 2.19 -16.85
CA ARG A 45 -9.70 3.27 -16.77
C ARG A 45 -9.37 4.27 -15.67
N THR A 46 -8.67 3.82 -14.63
CA THR A 46 -8.24 4.66 -13.52
C THR A 46 -6.92 5.35 -13.87
N THR A 47 -6.82 6.65 -13.61
CA THR A 47 -5.58 7.42 -13.78
C THR A 47 -5.00 7.86 -12.44
N GLU A 48 -3.72 8.24 -12.44
CA GLU A 48 -3.05 8.82 -11.27
C GLU A 48 -3.75 10.08 -10.76
N SER A 49 -4.42 10.83 -11.65
CA SER A 49 -5.16 12.04 -11.25
C SER A 49 -6.44 11.70 -10.52
N ASP A 50 -7.16 10.65 -10.94
CA ASP A 50 -8.39 10.20 -10.27
C ASP A 50 -8.08 9.75 -8.83
N VAL A 51 -7.05 8.90 -8.68
CA VAL A 51 -6.63 8.40 -7.37
C VAL A 51 -6.10 9.55 -6.49
N ARG A 52 -5.28 10.45 -7.05
CA ARG A 52 -4.76 11.60 -6.30
C ARG A 52 -5.85 12.57 -5.85
N GLU A 53 -6.87 12.79 -6.66
CA GLU A 53 -8.00 13.64 -6.30
C GLU A 53 -8.78 13.03 -5.14
N ASP A 54 -9.07 11.73 -5.19
CA ASP A 54 -9.80 11.01 -4.15
C ASP A 54 -9.04 10.98 -2.82
N ILE A 55 -7.73 10.69 -2.87
CA ILE A 55 -6.83 10.81 -1.70
C ILE A 55 -6.84 12.24 -1.16
N GLY A 56 -6.81 13.25 -2.03
CA GLY A 56 -6.77 14.66 -1.64
C GLY A 56 -8.03 15.13 -0.89
N PHE A 57 -9.17 14.47 -1.07
CA PHE A 57 -10.38 14.75 -0.28
C PHE A 57 -10.24 14.30 1.17
N SER A 58 -9.62 13.14 1.41
CA SER A 58 -9.39 12.60 2.77
C SER A 58 -8.13 13.17 3.42
N PHE A 59 -7.08 13.39 2.63
CA PHE A 59 -5.74 13.80 3.06
C PHE A 59 -5.27 15.03 2.27
N PRO A 60 -5.78 16.24 2.59
CA PRO A 60 -5.46 17.46 1.84
C PRO A 60 -3.97 17.87 1.91
N GLU A 61 -3.25 17.37 2.90
CA GLU A 61 -1.82 17.62 3.09
C GLU A 61 -0.93 16.57 2.40
N PHE A 62 -1.51 15.55 1.77
CA PHE A 62 -0.77 14.50 1.10
C PHE A 62 0.13 15.08 -0.03
N ARG A 63 1.43 14.84 0.09
CA ARG A 63 2.46 15.24 -0.90
C ARG A 63 3.14 14.06 -1.58
N GLY A 64 2.69 12.83 -1.31
CA GLY A 64 3.32 11.62 -1.82
C GLY A 64 3.12 11.39 -3.32
N GLU A 65 3.86 10.41 -3.83
CA GLU A 65 3.69 9.92 -5.20
C GLU A 65 2.41 9.09 -5.30
N VAL A 66 1.71 9.19 -6.42
CA VAL A 66 0.56 8.33 -6.75
C VAL A 66 0.94 7.58 -8.01
N VAL A 67 0.81 6.27 -7.97
CA VAL A 67 1.24 5.36 -9.03
C VAL A 67 0.08 4.48 -9.40
N VAL A 68 -0.28 4.50 -10.67
CA VAL A 68 -1.27 3.57 -11.21
C VAL A 68 -0.57 2.59 -12.16
N ARG A 69 -0.74 1.30 -11.91
CA ARG A 69 -0.27 0.21 -12.77
C ARG A 69 -1.47 -0.55 -13.30
N THR A 70 -1.34 -1.14 -14.48
CA THR A 70 -2.36 -2.04 -15.02
C THR A 70 -1.79 -3.44 -15.08
N ALA A 71 -2.34 -4.36 -14.32
CA ALA A 71 -1.88 -5.74 -14.26
C ALA A 71 -2.97 -6.69 -13.75
N SER A 72 -2.89 -7.96 -14.13
CA SER A 72 -3.80 -9.00 -13.62
C SER A 72 -3.26 -9.68 -12.36
N ASP A 73 -1.95 -9.66 -12.15
CA ASP A 73 -1.31 -10.17 -10.95
C ASP A 73 -0.99 -9.01 -10.00
N VAL A 74 -1.99 -8.61 -9.22
CA VAL A 74 -1.89 -7.53 -8.23
C VAL A 74 -0.74 -7.73 -7.24
N PRO A 75 -0.62 -8.88 -6.53
CA PRO A 75 0.44 -9.06 -5.54
C PRO A 75 1.85 -9.02 -6.16
N GLY A 76 2.10 -9.68 -7.30
CA GLY A 76 3.41 -9.59 -7.96
C GLY A 76 3.70 -8.18 -8.49
N THR A 77 2.68 -7.42 -8.89
CA THR A 77 2.86 -6.02 -9.30
C THR A 77 3.20 -5.12 -8.12
N ILE A 78 2.61 -5.36 -6.95
CA ILE A 78 2.96 -4.67 -5.70
C ILE A 78 4.42 -5.00 -5.35
N GLU A 79 4.81 -6.27 -5.41
CA GLU A 79 6.19 -6.72 -5.12
C GLU A 79 7.21 -6.09 -6.09
N GLU A 80 6.96 -6.16 -7.40
CA GLU A 80 7.81 -5.55 -8.43
C GLU A 80 7.95 -4.04 -8.20
N THR A 81 6.84 -3.39 -7.85
CA THR A 81 6.81 -1.96 -7.58
C THR A 81 7.59 -1.60 -6.31
N ALA A 82 7.48 -2.41 -5.27
CA ALA A 82 8.24 -2.26 -4.03
C ALA A 82 9.74 -2.40 -4.27
N GLN A 83 10.16 -3.42 -5.01
CA GLN A 83 11.57 -3.61 -5.39
C GLN A 83 12.08 -2.46 -6.26
N ALA A 84 11.30 -2.03 -7.25
CA ALA A 84 11.70 -0.95 -8.16
C ALA A 84 11.84 0.42 -7.48
N ARG A 85 11.25 0.59 -6.30
CA ARG A 85 11.32 1.83 -5.50
C ARG A 85 12.17 1.68 -4.23
N ASP A 86 12.85 0.55 -4.04
CA ASP A 86 13.58 0.24 -2.81
C ASP A 86 12.71 0.49 -1.56
N ALA A 87 11.44 0.08 -1.64
CA ALA A 87 10.49 0.25 -0.56
C ALA A 87 10.88 -0.65 0.62
N GLU A 88 10.84 -0.08 1.83
CA GLU A 88 11.17 -0.80 3.06
C GLU A 88 9.90 -1.31 3.75
N VAL A 89 8.77 -0.66 3.53
CA VAL A 89 7.47 -1.06 4.08
C VAL A 89 6.40 -0.96 3.01
N VAL A 90 5.55 -1.98 2.93
CA VAL A 90 4.33 -1.99 2.14
C VAL A 90 3.13 -2.16 3.07
N VAL A 91 2.20 -1.22 3.03
CA VAL A 91 0.96 -1.22 3.80
C VAL A 91 -0.19 -1.64 2.90
N ILE A 92 -0.98 -2.63 3.34
CA ILE A 92 -1.98 -3.32 2.50
C ILE A 92 -3.26 -3.52 3.29
N GLY A 93 -4.41 -3.14 2.70
CA GLY A 93 -5.73 -3.34 3.31
C GLY A 93 -6.46 -4.60 2.86
N GLU A 94 -6.02 -5.24 1.77
CA GLU A 94 -6.62 -6.49 1.30
C GLU A 94 -5.91 -7.72 1.88
N PRO A 95 -6.58 -8.53 2.74
CA PRO A 95 -5.94 -9.65 3.42
C PRO A 95 -5.45 -10.75 2.46
N SER A 96 -6.11 -10.91 1.30
CA SER A 96 -5.69 -11.90 0.30
C SER A 96 -4.39 -11.51 -0.43
N TYR A 97 -4.13 -10.21 -0.58
CA TYR A 97 -2.85 -9.72 -1.09
C TYR A 97 -1.76 -9.82 -0.04
N ALA A 98 -2.08 -9.50 1.22
CA ALA A 98 -1.16 -9.64 2.34
C ALA A 98 -0.65 -11.09 2.44
N GLU A 99 -1.53 -12.09 2.53
CA GLU A 99 -1.11 -13.51 2.65
C GLU A 99 -0.22 -13.97 1.48
N LYS A 100 -0.52 -13.52 0.26
CA LYS A 100 0.28 -13.84 -0.93
C LYS A 100 1.64 -13.16 -0.92
N LEU A 101 1.70 -11.89 -0.54
CA LEU A 101 2.93 -11.15 -0.41
C LEU A 101 3.77 -11.73 0.71
N GLU A 102 3.20 -11.98 1.90
CA GLU A 102 3.84 -12.73 2.97
C GLU A 102 4.44 -14.05 2.49
N SER A 103 3.69 -14.85 1.73
CA SER A 103 4.22 -16.11 1.21
C SER A 103 5.35 -15.92 0.19
N ALA A 104 5.31 -14.89 -0.65
CA ALA A 104 6.36 -14.59 -1.62
C ALA A 104 7.62 -14.03 -0.93
N VAL A 105 7.39 -13.21 0.08
CA VAL A 105 8.36 -12.44 0.86
C VAL A 105 9.08 -13.33 1.89
N LEU A 106 8.38 -14.26 2.56
CA LEU A 106 8.98 -15.30 3.41
C LEU A 106 9.76 -16.36 2.61
N GLY A 107 9.60 -16.40 1.29
CA GLY A 107 10.49 -17.12 0.38
C GLY A 107 11.84 -16.42 0.15
N SER A 108 11.93 -15.14 0.49
CA SER A 108 13.14 -14.32 0.47
C SER A 108 13.74 -14.26 1.89
N PRO A 109 15.08 -14.34 2.05
CA PRO A 109 15.72 -14.56 3.35
C PRO A 109 15.65 -13.36 4.32
N ASN A 110 14.93 -12.30 3.99
CA ASN A 110 15.17 -10.98 4.53
C ASN A 110 13.87 -10.17 4.57
N SER A 111 12.78 -10.69 5.12
CA SER A 111 11.55 -9.89 5.24
C SER A 111 10.63 -10.39 6.35
N VAL A 112 9.79 -9.50 6.87
CA VAL A 112 8.89 -9.73 8.02
C VAL A 112 7.55 -9.08 7.73
N ALA A 113 6.45 -9.80 7.97
CA ALA A 113 5.12 -9.22 7.91
C ALA A 113 4.48 -9.18 9.29
N GLU A 114 3.89 -8.03 9.61
CA GLU A 114 3.15 -7.78 10.83
C GLU A 114 1.72 -7.39 10.50
N THR A 115 0.78 -8.01 11.18
CA THR A 115 -0.63 -7.62 11.18
C THR A 115 -0.82 -6.50 12.20
N VAL A 116 -1.28 -5.34 11.78
CA VAL A 116 -1.54 -4.21 12.67
C VAL A 116 -3.04 -3.94 12.70
N SER A 117 -3.63 -4.25 13.85
CA SER A 117 -5.04 -3.94 14.14
C SER A 117 -5.12 -2.61 14.86
N GLU A 118 -5.59 -1.56 14.17
CA GLU A 118 -5.99 -0.31 14.80
C GLU A 118 -7.49 -0.43 15.12
N ASP A 119 -7.82 -0.59 16.41
CA ASP A 119 -9.17 -0.79 16.95
C ASP A 119 -9.74 -2.22 16.78
N GLY A 120 -10.29 -2.77 17.86
CA GLY A 120 -10.61 -4.19 18.02
C GLY A 120 -11.84 -4.70 17.24
N SER A 121 -12.00 -4.29 15.98
CA SER A 121 -12.95 -4.87 15.04
C SER A 121 -12.19 -5.70 14.02
N ASP A 122 -12.35 -7.03 14.05
CA ASP A 122 -11.69 -8.01 13.16
C ASP A 122 -11.88 -7.77 11.64
N GLU A 123 -12.60 -6.73 11.23
CA GLU A 123 -12.91 -6.42 9.83
C GLU A 123 -11.97 -5.40 9.17
N ASP A 124 -11.23 -4.59 9.94
CA ASP A 124 -10.38 -3.50 9.41
C ASP A 124 -8.91 -3.72 9.77
N VAL A 125 -8.38 -4.86 9.31
CA VAL A 125 -6.98 -5.22 9.55
C VAL A 125 -6.11 -4.63 8.45
N THR A 126 -5.16 -3.77 8.83
CA THR A 126 -4.10 -3.31 7.95
C THR A 126 -2.87 -4.18 8.12
N PHE A 127 -2.26 -4.58 7.01
CA PHE A 127 -1.09 -5.44 7.00
C PHE A 127 0.14 -4.61 6.64
N GLU A 128 1.18 -4.68 7.46
CA GLU A 128 2.48 -4.07 7.20
C GLU A 128 3.49 -5.13 6.82
N VAL A 129 3.96 -5.11 5.58
CA VAL A 129 5.02 -5.99 5.09
C VAL A 129 6.32 -5.20 5.07
N THR A 130 7.25 -5.54 5.97
CA THR A 130 8.59 -4.96 6.02
C THR A 130 9.54 -5.79 5.16
N LEU A 131 10.19 -5.12 4.20
CA LEU A 131 11.21 -5.68 3.32
C LEU A 131 12.58 -5.31 3.92
N VAL A 132 13.38 -6.30 4.35
CA VAL A 132 14.72 -6.07 4.96
C VAL A 132 15.90 -6.47 4.07
#